data_AF-A0AAD8GT52-F1
#
_entry.id   AF-A0AAD8GT52-F1
#
_cell.length_a   1.000
_cell.length_b   1.000
_cell.length_c   1.000
_cell.angle_alpha   90.00
_cell.angle_beta   90.00
_cell.angle_gamma   90.00
#
_symmetry.space_group_name_H-M   'P 1'
#
loop_
_entity.id
_entity.type
_entity.pdbx_description
1 polymer ?
#
loop_
_entity_poly.entity_id
_entity_poly.type
_entity_poly.pdbx_seq_one_letter_code
_entity_poly.pdbx_strand_id
1 'polypeptide(L)'
;MGRNPVCIVTDQCAAMKQAIPNCFKATDDFPTSRHRLCMWHITEKFPTKLGNFLCKETEFMEKIKKYLWSSVIEPDEFEQGWKEVIKEFKLEEHVWLSEMYDMRQSWIPAYFRDKPMYGFIRTTSSSESENYFFIQFHQCGSTLSEFYIRFESAMDKQHNETKRLNHECASAKPVTVSKLFLEDDAVELYTRAIFYKIQEEILAARDDMRIQTIGPEINGMKFYEMKDVKIKDRIF
;
A
#
# COMPACT_ATOMS: atom_id res chain seq x y z
N MET A 1 22.42 -4.58 -12.53
CA MET A 1 21.59 -4.25 -13.70
C MET A 1 20.15 -4.13 -13.24
N GLY A 2 19.50 -3.00 -13.51
CA GLY A 2 18.16 -2.69 -13.00
C GLY A 2 17.07 -3.43 -13.77
N ARG A 3 16.07 -3.93 -13.06
CA ARG A 3 14.81 -4.44 -13.64
C ARG A 3 13.79 -3.32 -13.69
N ASN A 4 12.90 -3.33 -14.69
CA ASN A 4 11.73 -2.46 -14.65
C ASN A 4 10.90 -2.74 -13.39
N PRO A 5 10.42 -1.71 -12.68
CA PRO A 5 9.50 -1.91 -11.58
C PRO A 5 8.20 -2.54 -12.10
N VAL A 6 7.66 -3.51 -11.37
CA VAL A 6 6.43 -4.22 -11.77
C VAL A 6 5.22 -3.28 -11.81
N CYS A 7 5.15 -2.35 -10.86
CA CYS A 7 4.09 -1.36 -10.73
C CYS A 7 4.70 -0.01 -10.32
N ILE A 8 4.18 1.07 -10.90
CA ILE A 8 4.51 2.44 -10.54
C ILE A 8 3.20 3.13 -10.15
N VAL A 9 3.13 3.60 -8.92
CA VAL A 9 1.97 4.34 -8.38
C VAL A 9 2.35 5.82 -8.30
N THR A 10 1.57 6.70 -8.92
CA THR A 10 1.75 8.16 -8.83
C THR A 10 0.46 8.85 -8.46
N ASP A 11 0.54 10.15 -8.19
CA ASP A 11 -0.63 11.02 -8.23
C ASP A 11 -1.17 11.20 -9.66
N GLN A 12 -2.23 12.00 -9.77
CA GLN A 12 -2.79 12.40 -11.06
C GLN A 12 -1.91 13.46 -11.72
N CYS A 13 -0.87 13.02 -12.43
CA CYS A 13 0.04 13.88 -13.19
C CYS A 13 0.05 13.52 -14.69
N ALA A 14 -0.30 14.50 -15.54
CA ALA A 14 -0.34 14.31 -16.98
C ALA A 14 1.04 13.99 -17.58
N ALA A 15 2.10 14.61 -17.05
CA ALA A 15 3.47 14.33 -17.46
C ALA A 15 3.87 12.89 -17.12
N MET A 16 3.57 12.41 -15.91
CA MET A 16 3.86 11.02 -15.51
C MET A 16 3.06 10.01 -16.33
N LYS A 17 1.79 10.31 -16.62
CA LYS A 17 0.94 9.48 -17.50
C LYS A 17 1.55 9.29 -18.88
N GLN A 18 2.27 10.28 -19.41
CA GLN A 18 2.96 10.18 -20.70
C GLN A 18 4.37 9.59 -20.56
N ALA A 19 5.12 9.96 -19.52
CA ALA A 19 6.50 9.57 -19.34
C ALA A 19 6.66 8.10 -18.96
N ILE A 20 5.84 7.57 -18.05
CA ILE A 20 5.98 6.20 -17.55
C ILE A 20 5.91 5.15 -18.66
N PRO A 21 4.89 5.16 -19.55
CA PRO A 21 4.83 4.21 -20.66
C PRO A 21 5.98 4.38 -21.65
N ASN A 22 6.63 5.54 -21.67
CA ASN A 22 7.74 5.82 -22.57
C ASN A 22 9.09 5.38 -22.02
N CYS A 23 9.33 5.61 -20.73
CA CYS A 23 10.57 5.28 -20.05
C CYS A 23 10.65 3.81 -19.63
N PHE A 24 9.52 3.17 -19.36
CA PHE A 24 9.45 1.80 -18.84
C PHE A 24 8.73 0.85 -19.80
N LYS A 25 9.09 0.92 -21.08
CA LYS A 25 8.60 -0.02 -22.11
C LYS A 25 9.16 -1.41 -21.88
N ALA A 26 8.46 -2.41 -22.42
CA ALA A 26 9.00 -3.75 -22.52
C ALA A 26 10.27 -3.75 -23.38
N THR A 27 11.30 -4.41 -22.87
CA THR A 27 12.51 -4.80 -23.59
C THR A 27 12.60 -6.32 -23.61
N ASP A 28 13.52 -6.89 -24.38
CA ASP A 28 13.67 -8.36 -24.49
C ASP A 28 13.83 -9.06 -23.13
N ASP A 29 14.42 -8.36 -22.15
CA ASP A 29 14.66 -8.87 -20.80
C ASP A 29 13.63 -8.45 -19.73
N PHE A 30 12.78 -7.44 -19.99
CA PHE A 30 11.91 -6.86 -18.96
C PHE A 30 10.50 -6.50 -19.46
N PRO A 31 9.43 -6.84 -18.71
CA PRO A 31 8.07 -6.44 -19.06
C PRO A 31 7.84 -4.93 -18.84
N THR A 32 6.82 -4.38 -19.51
CA THR A 32 6.36 -3.00 -19.34
C THR A 32 5.90 -2.74 -17.90
N SER A 33 6.34 -1.64 -17.30
CA SER A 33 5.84 -1.20 -15.99
C SER A 33 4.38 -0.74 -16.08
N ARG A 34 3.57 -1.18 -15.13
CA ARG A 34 2.17 -0.75 -15.05
C ARG A 34 2.07 0.55 -14.29
N HIS A 35 1.47 1.56 -14.91
CA HIS A 35 1.15 2.82 -14.24
C HIS A 35 -0.20 2.72 -13.52
N ARG A 36 -0.24 3.15 -12.26
CA ARG A 36 -1.44 3.22 -11.41
C ARG A 36 -1.50 4.56 -10.70
N LEU A 37 -2.71 4.98 -10.36
CA LEU A 37 -2.94 6.21 -9.61
C LEU A 37 -3.14 5.89 -8.13
N CYS A 38 -2.59 6.73 -7.28
CA CYS A 38 -2.72 6.64 -5.85
C CYS A 38 -4.17 6.94 -5.45
N MET A 39 -4.85 5.92 -4.91
CA MET A 39 -6.25 6.05 -4.48
C MET A 39 -6.39 7.12 -3.39
N TRP A 40 -5.45 7.20 -2.45
CA TRP A 40 -5.53 8.16 -1.35
C TRP A 40 -5.60 9.60 -1.86
N HIS A 41 -4.67 10.01 -2.74
CA HIS A 41 -4.66 11.35 -3.33
C HIS A 41 -5.93 11.66 -4.14
N ILE A 42 -6.57 10.64 -4.72
CA ILE A 42 -7.87 10.79 -5.38
C ILE A 42 -8.96 11.02 -4.33
N THR A 43 -9.00 10.19 -3.28
CA THR A 43 -10.00 10.30 -2.21
C THR A 43 -9.89 11.58 -1.38
N GLU A 44 -8.68 12.15 -1.24
CA GLU A 44 -8.43 13.41 -0.55
C GLU A 44 -9.09 14.60 -1.29
N LYS A 45 -9.26 14.51 -2.61
CA LYS A 45 -9.91 15.55 -3.42
C LYS A 45 -11.43 15.55 -3.31
N PHE A 46 -12.07 14.52 -2.73
CA PHE A 46 -13.52 14.43 -2.63
C PHE A 46 -14.15 15.63 -1.92
N PRO A 47 -13.71 16.04 -0.71
CA PRO A 47 -14.30 17.19 -0.02
C PRO A 47 -14.11 18.51 -0.78
N THR A 48 -12.99 18.66 -1.48
CA THR A 48 -12.73 19.85 -2.32
C THR A 48 -13.60 19.88 -3.58
N LYS A 49 -13.91 18.72 -4.17
CA LYS A 49 -14.64 18.61 -5.44
C LYS A 49 -16.16 18.53 -5.26
N LEU A 50 -16.63 17.90 -4.19
CA LEU A 50 -18.04 17.65 -3.91
C LEU A 50 -18.60 18.52 -2.77
N GLY A 51 -17.71 19.25 -2.10
CA GLY A 51 -18.04 20.08 -0.94
C GLY A 51 -17.93 19.33 0.38
N ASN A 52 -17.47 20.06 1.41
CA ASN A 52 -17.31 19.52 2.76
C ASN A 52 -18.63 19.05 3.38
N PHE A 53 -19.75 19.72 3.10
CA PHE A 53 -21.05 19.35 3.63
C PHE A 53 -21.42 17.92 3.21
N LEU A 54 -21.39 17.63 1.90
CA LEU A 54 -21.67 16.28 1.40
C LEU A 54 -20.68 15.26 1.96
N CYS A 55 -19.38 15.61 2.05
CA CYS A 55 -18.36 14.64 2.44
C CYS A 55 -18.22 14.40 3.95
N LYS A 56 -18.67 15.32 4.81
CA LYS A 56 -18.49 15.25 6.27
C LYS A 56 -19.80 15.15 7.03
N GLU A 57 -20.87 15.76 6.53
CA GLU A 57 -22.16 15.85 7.21
C GLU A 57 -23.17 14.81 6.68
N THR A 58 -22.79 13.98 5.71
CA THR A 58 -23.62 12.89 5.19
C THR A 58 -22.88 11.56 5.16
N GLU A 59 -23.61 10.47 5.03
CA GLU A 59 -23.07 9.10 4.93
C GLU A 59 -22.37 8.82 3.58
N PHE A 60 -22.33 9.79 2.65
CA PHE A 60 -21.77 9.60 1.30
C PHE A 60 -20.35 9.02 1.33
N MET A 61 -19.46 9.62 2.13
CA MET A 61 -18.07 9.15 2.18
C MET A 61 -17.94 7.76 2.79
N GLU A 62 -18.77 7.42 3.77
CA GLU A 62 -18.76 6.08 4.39
C GLU A 62 -19.21 5.02 3.38
N LYS A 63 -20.30 5.30 2.66
CA LYS A 63 -20.85 4.40 1.62
C LYS A 63 -19.90 4.22 0.44
N ILE A 64 -19.36 5.31 -0.11
CA ILE A 64 -18.46 5.22 -1.27
C ILE A 64 -17.12 4.57 -0.88
N LYS A 65 -16.57 4.86 0.31
CA LYS A 65 -15.30 4.28 0.75
C LYS A 65 -15.37 2.76 0.88
N LYS A 66 -16.54 2.19 1.22
CA LYS A 66 -16.75 0.75 1.23
C LYS A 66 -16.40 0.11 -0.11
N TYR A 67 -16.77 0.74 -1.22
CA TYR A 67 -16.48 0.24 -2.57
C TYR A 67 -15.09 0.64 -3.06
N LEU A 68 -14.59 1.82 -2.69
CA LEU A 68 -13.25 2.28 -3.09
C LEU A 68 -12.13 1.47 -2.42
N TRP A 69 -12.24 1.22 -1.11
CA TRP A 69 -11.16 0.64 -0.29
C TRP A 69 -11.26 -0.87 -0.10
N SER A 70 -12.33 -1.50 -0.60
CA SER A 70 -12.51 -2.94 -0.47
C SER A 70 -11.44 -3.71 -1.24
N SER A 71 -10.87 -4.73 -0.58
CA SER A 71 -9.88 -5.63 -1.17
C SER A 71 -10.44 -6.95 -1.67
N VAL A 72 -11.74 -7.15 -1.49
CA VAL A 72 -12.40 -8.44 -1.69
C VAL A 72 -13.46 -8.38 -2.79
N ILE A 73 -13.92 -7.17 -3.12
CA ILE A 73 -14.98 -7.01 -4.10
C ILE A 73 -14.48 -7.23 -5.53
N GLU A 74 -15.34 -7.82 -6.34
CA GLU A 74 -15.11 -7.96 -7.78
C GLU A 74 -15.50 -6.68 -8.54
N PRO A 75 -15.00 -6.49 -9.78
CA PRO A 75 -15.35 -5.33 -10.59
C PRO A 75 -16.86 -5.10 -10.72
N ASP A 76 -17.66 -6.16 -10.87
CA ASP A 76 -19.12 -6.05 -11.02
C ASP A 76 -19.80 -5.50 -9.76
N GLU A 77 -19.33 -5.92 -8.57
CA GLU A 77 -19.82 -5.39 -7.29
C GLU A 77 -19.44 -3.92 -7.11
N PHE A 78 -18.24 -3.53 -7.57
CA PHE A 78 -17.84 -2.13 -7.60
C PHE A 78 -18.75 -1.30 -8.53
N GLU A 79 -19.02 -1.79 -9.74
CA GLU A 79 -19.88 -1.09 -10.72
C GLU A 79 -21.28 -0.85 -10.17
N GLN A 80 -21.87 -1.88 -9.56
CA GLN A 80 -23.18 -1.77 -8.92
C GLN A 80 -23.14 -0.79 -7.74
N GLY A 81 -22.19 -0.96 -6.82
CA GLY A 81 -22.06 -0.12 -5.63
C GLY A 81 -21.79 1.35 -5.95
N TRP A 82 -20.94 1.63 -6.95
CA TRP A 82 -20.71 2.99 -7.44
C TRP A 82 -22.01 3.60 -7.97
N LYS A 83 -22.71 2.90 -8.85
CA LYS A 83 -23.96 3.39 -9.46
C LYS A 83 -25.05 3.67 -8.41
N GLU A 84 -25.20 2.79 -7.43
CA GLU A 84 -26.17 2.94 -6.34
C GLU A 84 -25.89 4.19 -5.51
N VAL A 85 -24.63 4.39 -5.08
CA VAL A 85 -24.25 5.56 -4.28
C VAL A 85 -24.40 6.85 -5.10
N ILE A 86 -23.94 6.88 -6.36
CA ILE A 86 -24.05 8.07 -7.20
C ILE A 86 -25.53 8.48 -7.41
N LYS A 87 -26.41 7.50 -7.61
CA LYS A 87 -27.85 7.75 -7.77
C LYS A 87 -28.50 8.22 -6.47
N GLU A 88 -28.15 7.61 -5.33
CA GLU A 88 -28.69 7.97 -4.01
C GLU A 88 -28.44 9.46 -3.69
N PHE A 89 -27.24 9.95 -3.99
CA PHE A 89 -26.84 11.33 -3.72
C PHE A 89 -27.09 12.29 -4.91
N LYS A 90 -27.74 11.81 -5.98
CA LYS A 90 -28.06 12.60 -7.20
C LYS A 90 -26.84 13.24 -7.85
N LEU A 91 -25.74 12.50 -7.96
CA LEU A 91 -24.46 12.96 -8.49
C LEU A 91 -24.16 12.47 -9.91
N GLU A 92 -25.18 11.99 -10.63
CA GLU A 92 -25.03 11.37 -11.96
C GLU A 92 -24.43 12.32 -13.01
N GLU A 93 -24.71 13.62 -12.90
CA GLU A 93 -24.21 14.66 -13.82
C GLU A 93 -22.89 15.31 -13.36
N HIS A 94 -22.30 14.83 -12.26
CA HIS A 94 -21.11 15.45 -11.69
C HIS A 94 -19.85 15.13 -12.51
N VAL A 95 -19.39 16.09 -13.32
CA VAL A 95 -18.26 15.96 -14.27
C VAL A 95 -17.04 15.26 -13.66
N TRP A 96 -16.61 15.68 -12.48
CA TRP A 96 -15.42 15.09 -11.84
C TRP A 96 -15.61 13.62 -11.45
N LEU A 97 -16.81 13.21 -11.05
CA LEU A 97 -17.09 11.81 -10.71
C LEU A 97 -17.13 10.96 -11.97
N SER A 98 -17.64 11.49 -13.08
CA SER A 98 -17.56 10.86 -14.40
C SER A 98 -16.10 10.63 -14.80
N GLU A 99 -15.22 11.64 -14.65
CA GLU A 99 -13.78 11.49 -14.91
C GLU A 99 -13.13 10.42 -14.01
N MET A 100 -13.49 10.39 -12.71
CA MET A 100 -12.94 9.37 -11.79
C MET A 100 -13.42 7.97 -12.16
N TYR A 101 -14.67 7.85 -12.61
CA TYR A 101 -15.25 6.61 -13.11
C TYR A 101 -14.57 6.13 -14.40
N ASP A 102 -14.29 7.03 -15.35
CA ASP A 102 -13.58 6.68 -16.59
C ASP A 102 -12.19 6.14 -16.32
N MET A 103 -11.51 6.67 -15.30
CA MET A 103 -10.17 6.22 -14.90
C MET A 103 -10.16 5.03 -13.94
N ARG A 104 -11.32 4.46 -13.56
CA ARG A 104 -11.45 3.44 -12.49
C ARG A 104 -10.46 2.29 -12.57
N GLN A 105 -10.17 1.78 -13.77
CA GLN A 105 -9.22 0.68 -13.96
C GLN A 105 -7.77 1.02 -13.52
N SER A 106 -7.45 2.30 -13.40
CA SER A 106 -6.12 2.78 -13.02
C SER A 106 -5.95 3.03 -11.52
N TRP A 107 -7.03 3.06 -10.74
CA TRP A 107 -6.98 3.43 -9.32
C TRP A 107 -7.89 2.63 -8.40
N ILE A 108 -8.92 1.97 -8.94
CA ILE A 108 -9.85 1.13 -8.16
C ILE A 108 -9.26 -0.26 -7.96
N PRO A 109 -9.05 -0.65 -6.69
CA PRO A 109 -8.44 -1.92 -6.34
C PRO A 109 -9.05 -3.15 -7.04
N ALA A 110 -10.38 -3.27 -7.08
CA ALA A 110 -11.11 -4.38 -7.72
C ALA A 110 -10.61 -4.77 -9.13
N TYR A 111 -10.09 -3.82 -9.91
CA TYR A 111 -9.62 -4.03 -11.29
C TYR A 111 -8.21 -4.60 -11.45
N PHE A 112 -7.47 -4.83 -10.36
CA PHE A 112 -6.09 -5.33 -10.43
C PHE A 112 -5.74 -6.29 -9.29
N ARG A 113 -6.74 -6.99 -8.76
CA ARG A 113 -6.61 -8.03 -7.72
C ARG A 113 -5.63 -9.14 -8.10
N ASP A 114 -5.50 -9.42 -9.39
CA ASP A 114 -4.65 -10.46 -9.96
C ASP A 114 -3.13 -10.17 -9.86
N LYS A 115 -2.71 -9.04 -9.28
CA LYS A 115 -1.31 -8.58 -9.38
C LYS A 115 -0.59 -8.46 -8.04
N PRO A 116 0.67 -8.90 -7.97
CA PRO A 116 1.53 -8.57 -6.84
C PRO A 116 1.61 -7.04 -6.73
N MET A 117 1.61 -6.54 -5.49
CA MET A 117 1.63 -5.12 -5.11
C MET A 117 0.29 -4.36 -5.03
N TYR A 118 -0.87 -5.02 -5.09
CA TYR A 118 -2.19 -4.42 -4.85
C TYR A 118 -2.28 -3.56 -3.57
N GLY A 119 -1.63 -4.01 -2.49
CA GLY A 119 -1.64 -3.30 -1.20
C GLY A 119 -1.00 -1.92 -1.23
N PHE A 120 -0.08 -1.66 -2.17
CA PHE A 120 0.66 -0.39 -2.25
C PHE A 120 -0.18 0.78 -2.75
N ILE A 121 -1.29 0.52 -3.46
CA ILE A 121 -2.21 1.57 -3.93
C ILE A 121 -3.06 2.12 -2.77
N ARG A 122 -3.17 1.34 -1.69
CA ARG A 122 -3.91 1.67 -0.47
C ARG A 122 -3.06 2.40 0.57
N THR A 123 -1.76 2.18 0.59
CA THR A 123 -0.89 2.67 1.66
C THR A 123 -0.54 4.15 1.48
N THR A 124 -1.15 4.98 2.31
CA THR A 124 -0.70 6.32 2.70
C THR A 124 0.72 6.33 3.27
N SER A 125 1.10 5.26 3.98
CA SER A 125 2.28 5.27 4.82
C SER A 125 3.58 5.54 4.06
N SER A 126 3.69 5.09 2.80
CA SER A 126 4.95 5.24 2.05
C SER A 126 5.14 6.64 1.46
N SER A 127 4.08 7.34 1.06
CA SER A 127 4.20 8.72 0.55
C SER A 127 4.12 9.75 1.66
N GLU A 128 3.33 9.53 2.71
CA GLU A 128 3.23 10.45 3.85
C GLU A 128 4.47 10.42 4.74
N SER A 129 5.10 9.26 4.99
CA SER A 129 6.34 9.21 5.78
C SER A 129 7.50 9.88 5.06
N GLU A 130 7.61 9.66 3.75
CA GLU A 130 8.62 10.30 2.90
C GLU A 130 8.35 11.80 2.81
N ASN A 131 7.11 12.21 2.52
CA ASN A 131 6.74 13.63 2.49
C ASN A 131 6.98 14.30 3.86
N TYR A 132 6.62 13.65 4.97
CA TYR A 132 6.90 14.15 6.31
C TYR A 132 8.40 14.29 6.56
N PHE A 133 9.22 13.29 6.18
CA PHE A 133 10.67 13.36 6.29
C PHE A 133 11.22 14.58 5.54
N PHE A 134 10.82 14.77 4.28
CA PHE A 134 11.29 15.90 3.48
C PHE A 134 10.73 17.25 3.95
N ILE A 135 9.50 17.33 4.46
CA ILE A 135 8.94 18.56 5.04
C ILE A 135 9.82 19.09 6.18
N GLN A 136 10.47 18.22 6.97
CA GLN A 136 11.41 18.66 8.03
C GLN A 136 12.63 19.43 7.49
N PHE A 137 12.96 19.26 6.21
CA PHE A 137 14.11 19.91 5.57
C PHE A 137 13.74 21.15 4.75
N HIS A 138 12.45 21.46 4.61
CA HIS A 138 11.97 22.56 3.77
C HIS A 138 11.22 23.61 4.58
N GLN A 139 11.46 24.88 4.25
CA GLN A 139 10.68 26.01 4.73
C GLN A 139 9.90 26.61 3.56
N CYS A 140 8.64 26.98 3.80
CA CYS A 140 7.81 27.59 2.75
C CYS A 140 8.45 28.91 2.29
N GLY A 141 8.88 28.99 1.03
CA GLY A 141 9.55 30.17 0.46
C GLY A 141 11.01 29.95 0.01
N SER A 142 11.58 28.76 0.14
CA SER A 142 12.93 28.46 -0.38
C SER A 142 13.01 28.58 -1.90
N THR A 143 14.13 29.11 -2.39
CA THR A 143 14.47 29.09 -3.82
C THR A 143 14.77 27.67 -4.29
N LEU A 144 14.68 27.42 -5.61
CA LEU A 144 14.96 26.09 -6.18
C LEU A 144 16.38 25.58 -5.82
N SER A 145 17.36 26.48 -5.77
CA SER A 145 18.74 26.13 -5.40
C SER A 145 18.85 25.73 -3.93
N GLU A 146 18.15 26.42 -3.03
CA GLU A 146 18.11 26.05 -1.62
C GLU A 146 17.37 24.72 -1.41
N PHE A 147 16.27 24.49 -2.13
CA PHE A 147 15.59 23.19 -2.14
C PHE A 147 16.55 22.07 -2.54
N TYR A 148 17.32 22.23 -3.61
CA TYR A 148 18.24 21.21 -4.09
C TYR A 148 19.30 20.84 -3.04
N ILE A 149 19.94 21.83 -2.41
CA ILE A 149 20.95 21.60 -1.36
C ILE A 149 20.35 20.88 -0.14
N ARG A 150 19.12 21.27 0.25
CA ARG A 150 18.40 20.63 1.37
C ARG A 150 17.99 19.21 1.04
N PHE A 151 17.57 18.96 -0.20
CA PHE A 151 17.27 17.64 -0.72
C PHE A 151 18.50 16.72 -0.68
N GLU A 152 19.66 17.19 -1.17
CA GLU A 152 20.92 16.43 -1.08
C GLU A 152 21.29 16.11 0.37
N SER A 153 21.17 17.08 1.28
CA SER A 153 21.43 16.87 2.70
C SER A 153 20.50 15.83 3.34
N ALA A 154 19.23 15.81 2.95
CA ALA A 154 18.24 14.83 3.41
C ALA A 154 18.58 13.43 2.88
N MET A 155 18.96 13.32 1.61
CA MET A 155 19.42 12.07 0.99
C MET A 155 20.68 11.52 1.68
N ASP A 156 21.66 12.38 1.96
CA ASP A 156 22.89 11.99 2.66
C ASP A 156 22.59 11.48 4.07
N LYS A 157 21.66 12.11 4.79
CA LYS A 157 21.22 11.62 6.11
C LYS A 157 20.59 10.23 6.01
N GLN A 158 19.69 10.01 5.04
CA GLN A 158 19.05 8.71 4.83
C GLN A 158 20.08 7.62 4.47
N HIS A 159 21.05 7.96 3.61
CA HIS A 159 22.12 7.05 3.22
C HIS A 159 23.05 6.70 4.39
N ASN A 160 23.43 7.69 5.19
CA ASN A 160 24.29 7.50 6.36
C ASN A 160 23.60 6.65 7.44
N GLU A 161 22.31 6.88 7.70
CA GLU A 161 21.55 6.01 8.60
C GLU A 161 21.46 4.57 8.06
N THR A 162 21.20 4.40 6.76
CA THR A 162 21.18 3.07 6.13
C THR A 162 22.52 2.36 6.27
N LYS A 163 23.64 3.07 6.03
CA LYS A 163 24.99 2.55 6.24
C LYS A 163 25.24 2.15 7.69
N ARG A 164 24.82 2.98 8.65
CA ARG A 164 24.95 2.71 10.09
C ARG A 164 24.20 1.43 10.46
N LEU A 165 22.94 1.32 10.06
CA LEU A 165 22.10 0.14 10.32
C LEU A 165 22.69 -1.12 9.68
N ASN A 166 23.17 -1.04 8.44
CA ASN A 166 23.84 -2.16 7.78
C ASN A 166 25.12 -2.59 8.52
N HIS A 167 25.92 -1.61 8.98
CA HIS A 167 27.11 -1.89 9.78
C HIS A 167 26.78 -2.56 11.12
N GLU A 168 25.73 -2.10 11.81
CA GLU A 168 25.24 -2.72 13.05
C GLU A 168 24.76 -4.16 12.84
N CYS A 169 24.13 -4.46 11.70
CA CYS A 169 23.72 -5.82 11.36
C CYS A 169 24.92 -6.72 11.00
N ALA A 170 25.92 -6.18 10.29
CA ALA A 170 27.11 -6.91 9.89
C ALA A 170 28.06 -7.20 11.07
N SER A 171 28.10 -6.30 12.06
CA SER A 171 29.01 -6.39 13.21
C SER A 171 28.52 -7.36 14.30
N ALA A 172 27.21 -7.56 14.45
CA ALA A 172 26.66 -8.50 15.43
C ALA A 172 25.36 -9.12 14.93
N LYS A 173 25.29 -10.45 14.97
CA LYS A 173 24.04 -11.16 14.73
C LYS A 173 23.04 -10.86 15.85
N PRO A 174 21.76 -10.62 15.53
CA PRO A 174 20.72 -10.45 16.53
C PRO A 174 20.53 -11.74 17.33
N VAL A 175 20.02 -11.60 18.56
CA VAL A 175 19.76 -12.72 19.45
C VAL A 175 18.48 -13.43 19.02
N THR A 176 18.58 -14.71 18.69
CA THR A 176 17.42 -15.58 18.41
C THR A 176 16.87 -16.12 19.73
N VAL A 177 15.54 -16.20 19.83
CA VAL A 177 14.84 -16.66 21.05
C VAL A 177 14.24 -18.05 20.81
N SER A 178 13.81 -18.36 19.58
CA SER A 178 13.37 -19.70 19.22
C SER A 178 14.40 -20.44 18.35
N LYS A 179 14.25 -21.77 18.28
CA LYS A 179 15.06 -22.65 17.41
C LYS A 179 14.39 -22.89 16.05
N LEU A 180 13.48 -22.02 15.64
CA LEU A 180 12.80 -22.16 14.35
C LEU A 180 13.73 -21.70 13.24
N PHE A 181 13.87 -22.51 12.18
CA PHE A 181 14.64 -22.17 10.98
C PHE A 181 14.19 -20.84 10.34
N LEU A 182 12.93 -20.45 10.55
CA LEU A 182 12.39 -19.16 10.12
C LEU A 182 13.11 -17.94 10.74
N GLU A 183 13.59 -18.05 11.98
CA GLU A 183 14.38 -16.98 12.59
C GLU A 183 15.75 -16.88 11.93
N ASP A 184 16.40 -18.02 11.63
CA ASP A 184 17.72 -18.04 10.99
C ASP A 184 17.68 -17.38 9.60
N ASP A 185 16.67 -17.70 8.78
CA ASP A 185 16.44 -17.05 7.48
C ASP A 185 16.14 -15.55 7.66
N ALA A 186 15.34 -15.18 8.67
CA ALA A 186 14.99 -13.79 8.92
C ALA A 186 16.19 -12.95 9.36
N VAL A 187 17.16 -13.53 10.09
CA VAL A 187 18.41 -12.86 10.46
C VAL A 187 19.23 -12.48 9.23
N GLU A 188 19.26 -13.34 8.21
CA GLU A 188 20.04 -13.10 7.00
C GLU A 188 19.34 -12.10 6.05
N LEU A 189 18.01 -12.12 6.01
CA LEU A 189 17.23 -11.32 5.07
C LEU A 189 16.93 -9.90 5.55
N TYR A 190 16.80 -9.69 6.87
CA TYR A 190 16.28 -8.43 7.42
C TYR A 190 17.31 -7.68 8.25
N THR A 191 17.19 -6.35 8.27
CA THR A 191 17.94 -5.52 9.24
C THR A 191 17.51 -5.87 10.66
N ARG A 192 18.41 -5.67 11.62
CA ARG A 192 18.20 -6.00 13.04
C ARG A 192 16.89 -5.44 13.62
N ALA A 193 16.52 -4.22 13.25
CA ALA A 193 15.28 -3.60 13.70
C ALA A 193 14.02 -4.31 13.15
N ILE A 194 14.07 -4.78 11.90
CA ILE A 194 12.97 -5.53 11.29
C ILE A 194 12.96 -6.97 11.78
N PHE A 195 14.13 -7.58 11.98
CA PHE A 195 14.26 -8.91 12.56
C PHE A 195 13.51 -9.03 13.90
N TYR A 196 13.68 -8.08 14.83
CA TYR A 196 12.99 -8.16 16.12
C TYR A 196 11.46 -8.06 15.99
N LYS A 197 10.95 -7.26 15.04
CA LYS A 197 9.51 -7.22 14.75
C LYS A 197 9.02 -8.56 14.19
N ILE A 198 9.78 -9.16 13.28
CA ILE A 198 9.44 -10.46 12.73
C ILE A 198 9.52 -11.55 13.80
N GLN A 199 10.50 -11.48 14.70
CA GLN A 199 10.64 -12.40 15.82
C GLN A 199 9.43 -12.30 16.76
N GLU A 200 8.93 -11.10 17.06
CA GLU A 200 7.68 -10.91 17.82
C GLU A 200 6.49 -11.59 17.14
N GLU A 201 6.33 -11.41 15.82
CA GLU A 201 5.26 -12.06 15.03
C GLU A 201 5.40 -13.59 14.98
N ILE A 202 6.62 -14.12 14.83
CA ILE A 202 6.90 -15.57 14.86
C ILE A 202 6.54 -16.16 16.22
N LEU A 203 6.91 -15.49 17.31
CA LEU A 203 6.60 -15.94 18.67
C LEU A 203 5.10 -15.86 18.95
N ALA A 204 4.43 -14.78 18.52
CA ALA A 204 2.98 -14.65 18.62
C ALA A 204 2.27 -15.78 17.83
N ALA A 205 2.70 -16.07 16.61
CA ALA A 205 2.14 -17.15 15.81
C ALA A 205 2.32 -18.52 16.49
N ARG A 206 3.46 -18.76 17.14
CA ARG A 206 3.73 -20.01 17.88
C ARG A 206 2.89 -20.14 19.14
N ASP A 207 2.81 -19.08 19.94
CA ASP A 207 2.28 -19.14 21.31
C ASP A 207 0.78 -18.83 21.37
N ASP A 208 0.27 -18.02 20.45
CA ASP A 208 -1.09 -17.48 20.49
C ASP A 208 -2.03 -18.05 19.42
N MET A 209 -1.54 -18.79 18.41
CA MET A 209 -2.42 -19.48 17.46
C MET A 209 -2.87 -20.84 17.99
N ARG A 210 -4.18 -21.12 17.94
CA ARG A 210 -4.77 -22.41 18.32
C ARG A 210 -5.65 -22.95 17.22
N ILE A 211 -5.60 -24.27 17.03
CA ILE A 211 -6.54 -25.00 16.18
C ILE A 211 -7.87 -25.06 16.92
N GLN A 212 -8.91 -24.44 16.36
CA GLN A 212 -10.25 -24.41 16.96
C GLN A 212 -11.08 -25.62 16.54
N THR A 213 -11.03 -25.97 15.25
CA THR A 213 -11.83 -27.06 14.68
C THR A 213 -10.99 -27.86 13.69
N ILE A 214 -11.07 -29.19 13.76
CA ILE A 214 -10.56 -30.09 12.72
C ILE A 214 -11.78 -30.55 11.92
N GLY A 215 -11.89 -30.07 10.68
CA GLY A 215 -12.97 -30.44 9.77
C GLY A 215 -12.87 -31.89 9.29
N PRO A 216 -13.97 -32.46 8.76
CA PRO A 216 -13.97 -33.81 8.21
C PRO A 216 -13.00 -33.91 7.03
N GLU A 217 -12.38 -35.08 6.87
CA GLU A 217 -11.49 -35.38 5.75
C GLU A 217 -12.34 -35.60 4.49
N ILE A 218 -12.19 -34.71 3.50
CA ILE A 218 -12.89 -34.80 2.21
C ILE A 218 -11.81 -34.94 1.13
N ASN A 219 -11.88 -36.04 0.35
CA ASN A 219 -10.91 -36.34 -0.71
C ASN A 219 -9.43 -36.35 -0.26
N GLY A 220 -9.14 -36.82 0.96
CA GLY A 220 -7.78 -36.88 1.50
C GLY A 220 -7.21 -35.54 1.98
N MET A 221 -8.01 -34.46 1.96
CA MET A 221 -7.65 -33.16 2.51
C MET A 221 -8.34 -32.94 3.86
N LYS A 222 -7.55 -32.56 4.87
CA LYS A 222 -8.03 -32.16 6.20
C LYS A 222 -8.07 -30.64 6.29
N PHE A 223 -9.23 -30.12 6.69
CA PHE A 223 -9.43 -28.69 6.88
C PHE A 223 -9.19 -28.32 8.35
N TYR A 224 -8.35 -27.33 8.58
CA TYR A 224 -8.06 -26.80 9.92
C TYR A 224 -8.54 -25.36 9.99
N GLU A 225 -9.31 -25.05 11.02
CA GLU A 225 -9.69 -23.68 11.33
C GLU A 225 -8.77 -23.18 12.45
N MET A 226 -7.95 -22.18 12.15
CA MET A 226 -7.00 -21.60 13.09
C MET A 226 -7.49 -20.25 13.59
N LYS A 227 -7.41 -20.04 14.91
CA LYS A 227 -7.80 -18.79 15.55
C LYS A 227 -6.66 -18.24 16.40
N ASP A 228 -6.41 -16.94 16.25
CA ASP A 228 -5.53 -16.17 17.11
C ASP A 228 -6.25 -15.85 18.43
N VAL A 229 -5.65 -16.21 19.56
CA VAL A 229 -6.23 -16.04 20.89
C VAL A 229 -6.20 -14.56 21.35
N LYS A 230 -5.32 -13.73 20.81
CA LYS A 230 -5.20 -12.30 21.15
C LYS A 230 -6.03 -11.39 20.26
N ILE A 231 -6.24 -11.76 18.98
CA ILE A 231 -7.02 -10.96 18.03
C ILE A 231 -8.42 -11.56 17.86
N LYS A 232 -9.41 -11.01 18.58
CA LYS A 232 -10.75 -11.61 18.71
C LYS A 232 -11.58 -11.79 17.43
N ASP A 233 -11.22 -11.13 16.32
CA ASP A 233 -12.07 -11.05 15.11
C ASP A 233 -11.36 -11.44 13.80
N ARG A 234 -10.22 -12.14 13.83
CA ARG A 234 -9.59 -12.71 12.61
C ARG A 234 -9.48 -14.22 12.68
N ILE A 235 -10.12 -14.89 11.73
CA ILE A 235 -9.96 -16.31 11.43
C ILE A 235 -9.02 -16.38 10.22
N PHE A 236 -8.01 -17.25 10.28
CA PHE A 236 -7.02 -17.45 9.23
C PHE A 236 -7.17 -18.84 8.59
#